data_AF-A0A7K0A2K7-F1
#
_entry.id   AF-A0A7K0A2K7-F1
#
_cell.length_a   1.000
_cell.length_b   1.000
_cell.length_c   1.000
_cell.angle_alpha   90.00
_cell.angle_beta   90.00
_cell.angle_gamma   90.00
#
_symmetry.space_group_name_H-M   'P 1'
#
loop_
_entity.id
_entity.type
_entity.pdbx_description
1 polymer ?
#
loop_
_entity_poly.entity_id
_entity_poly.type
_entity_poly.pdbx_seq_one_letter_code
_entity_poly.pdbx_strand_id
1 'polypeptide(L)'
;MPMGEQLRTDANRTSAEEGAYRPGATEAGAYGPDGGKSTGQLMKEVTEDVSTLFRKEIELAKAEIVGGLTEKIKGIAIIATAGVFGLFALIFLLLAIRDGFDNFLWAWVADLATGGVLILLGVIAVLVARKKLATPIDPELTKKTLKEDVDFAKSLGRRS
;
A
#
# COMPACT_ATOMS: atom_id res chain seq x y z
N MET A 1 -12.55 -30.02 67.10
CA MET A 1 -11.15 -29.77 66.70
C MET A 1 -11.13 -29.26 65.26
N PRO A 2 -10.41 -28.18 64.90
CA PRO A 2 -10.23 -26.93 65.64
C PRO A 2 -10.64 -25.71 64.77
N MET A 3 -11.69 -24.98 65.19
CA MET A 3 -12.00 -23.60 64.80
C MET A 3 -11.34 -22.69 65.84
N GLY A 4 -10.05 -22.35 65.67
CA GLY A 4 -9.29 -21.67 66.71
C GLY A 4 -8.16 -20.73 66.27
N GLU A 5 -7.98 -20.49 64.97
CA GLU A 5 -6.74 -19.83 64.49
C GLU A 5 -6.96 -18.48 63.80
N GLN A 6 -8.20 -18.05 63.56
CA GLN A 6 -8.48 -16.79 62.84
C GLN A 6 -8.83 -15.59 63.73
N LEU A 7 -8.78 -15.72 65.07
CA LEU A 7 -9.08 -14.64 66.01
C LEU A 7 -7.83 -14.04 66.69
N ARG A 8 -6.61 -14.39 66.22
CA ARG A 8 -5.35 -13.90 66.83
C ARG A 8 -4.55 -12.92 65.98
N THR A 9 -5.01 -12.57 64.78
CA THR A 9 -4.23 -11.75 63.84
C THR A 9 -4.58 -10.25 63.87
N ASP A 10 -5.63 -9.85 64.59
CA ASP A 10 -6.08 -8.44 64.58
C ASP A 10 -5.66 -7.65 65.83
N ALA A 11 -5.05 -8.30 66.84
CA ALA A 11 -4.66 -7.65 68.09
C ALA A 11 -3.25 -7.02 68.09
N ASN A 12 -2.46 -7.17 67.02
CA ASN A 12 -1.07 -6.71 66.96
C ASN A 12 -0.82 -5.60 65.91
N ARG A 13 -1.88 -4.99 65.38
CA ARG A 13 -1.76 -3.96 64.32
C ARG A 13 -1.98 -2.52 64.80
N THR A 14 -2.24 -2.31 66.09
CA THR A 14 -2.74 -1.02 66.61
C THR A 14 -1.91 -0.42 67.76
N SER A 15 -0.63 -0.80 67.92
CA SER A 15 0.18 -0.25 69.05
C SER A 15 1.66 0.04 68.75
N ALA A 16 2.08 0.18 67.49
CA ALA A 16 3.51 0.36 67.17
C ALA A 16 3.88 1.55 66.27
N GLU A 17 2.96 2.45 65.92
CA GLU A 17 3.31 3.64 65.10
C GLU A 17 2.73 4.94 65.65
N GLU A 18 2.72 5.10 66.97
CA GLU A 18 2.49 6.38 67.63
C GLU A 18 3.83 6.92 68.15
N GLY A 19 4.60 7.54 67.26
CA GLY A 19 5.99 7.90 67.50
C GLY A 19 6.40 9.21 66.82
N ALA A 20 6.14 10.30 67.52
CA ALA A 20 6.88 11.58 67.46
C ALA A 20 6.80 12.42 66.18
N TYR A 21 5.83 13.34 66.15
CA TYR A 21 5.96 14.60 65.43
C TYR A 21 7.05 15.47 66.10
N ARG A 22 8.21 15.63 65.43
CA ARG A 22 9.25 16.61 65.78
C ARG A 22 9.22 17.73 64.75
N PRO A 23 8.83 18.97 65.10
CA PRO A 23 9.05 20.11 64.23
C PRO A 23 10.46 20.67 64.47
N GLY A 24 11.22 20.82 63.40
CA GLY A 24 12.40 21.69 63.37
C GLY A 24 13.71 21.00 63.02
N ALA A 25 14.00 20.90 61.73
CA ALA A 25 15.30 21.29 61.18
C ALA A 25 15.12 21.56 59.69
N THR A 26 15.40 22.80 59.31
CA THR A 26 15.67 23.24 57.95
C THR A 26 16.69 22.33 57.26
N GLU A 27 16.26 21.59 56.25
CA GLU A 27 17.17 21.04 55.24
C GLU A 27 16.80 21.66 53.89
N ALA A 28 17.66 22.60 53.49
CA ALA A 28 17.73 23.12 52.15
C ALA A 28 18.23 22.01 51.21
N GLY A 29 17.52 21.81 50.09
CA GLY A 29 18.10 21.22 48.88
C GLY A 29 18.07 19.71 48.77
N ALA A 30 16.98 19.16 48.23
CA ALA A 30 17.00 17.92 47.43
C ALA A 30 15.68 17.76 46.68
N TYR A 31 15.51 18.46 45.56
CA TYR A 31 14.52 18.07 44.55
C TYR A 31 15.15 16.98 43.69
N GLY A 32 14.77 15.73 43.93
CA GLY A 32 15.18 14.58 43.12
C GLY A 32 14.56 14.64 41.71
N PRO A 33 15.24 14.08 40.70
CA PRO A 33 14.77 14.08 39.33
C PRO A 33 13.68 13.00 39.19
N ASP A 34 12.41 13.40 39.00
CA ASP A 34 11.38 12.72 38.18
C ASP A 34 9.99 13.29 38.51
N GLY A 35 9.15 13.58 37.50
CA GLY A 35 7.69 13.59 37.73
C GLY A 35 6.79 14.44 36.82
N GLY A 36 7.26 15.52 36.20
CA GLY A 36 6.44 16.34 35.30
C GLY A 36 7.04 16.36 33.91
N LYS A 37 6.44 15.66 32.92
CA LYS A 37 6.81 15.86 31.51
C LYS A 37 6.77 17.37 31.25
N SER A 38 7.93 17.96 30.96
CA SER A 38 7.99 19.40 30.73
C SER A 38 7.21 19.74 29.45
N THR A 39 6.69 20.96 29.35
CA THR A 39 6.01 21.44 28.14
C THR A 39 6.88 21.27 26.89
N GLY A 40 8.22 21.33 27.03
CA GLY A 40 9.16 21.05 25.95
C GLY A 40 9.23 19.57 25.54
N GLN A 41 8.95 18.65 26.46
CA GLN A 41 8.92 17.21 26.21
C GLN A 41 7.64 16.78 25.49
N LEU A 42 6.49 17.41 25.80
CA LEU A 42 5.23 17.23 25.07
C LEU A 42 5.30 17.81 23.65
N MET A 43 5.91 18.98 23.48
CA MET A 43 6.09 19.58 22.14
C MET A 43 7.03 18.74 21.25
N LYS A 44 8.01 18.07 21.86
CA LYS A 44 8.89 17.12 21.17
C LYS A 44 8.12 15.88 20.69
N GLU A 45 7.28 15.28 21.53
CA GLU A 45 6.40 14.15 21.17
C GLU A 45 5.46 14.52 20.00
N VAL A 46 4.81 15.68 20.06
CA VAL A 46 3.91 16.14 18.97
C VAL A 46 4.67 16.41 17.66
N THR A 47 5.87 16.98 17.72
CA THR A 47 6.70 17.23 16.52
C THR A 47 7.19 15.92 15.90
N GLU A 48 7.48 14.91 16.72
CA GLU A 48 7.91 13.59 16.29
C GLU A 48 6.77 12.80 15.63
N ASP A 49 5.54 12.91 16.15
CA ASP A 49 4.34 12.32 15.56
C ASP A 49 3.98 12.95 14.21
N VAL A 50 4.01 14.29 14.11
CA VAL A 50 3.76 15.00 12.84
C VAL A 50 4.81 14.62 11.79
N SER A 51 6.08 14.52 12.19
CA SER A 51 7.16 14.06 11.29
C SER A 51 6.95 12.63 10.80
N THR A 52 6.39 11.77 11.65
CA THR A 52 6.08 10.37 11.33
C THR A 52 4.91 10.27 10.36
N LEU A 53 3.85 11.07 10.53
CA LEU A 53 2.72 11.13 9.59
C LEU A 53 3.15 11.65 8.21
N PHE A 54 3.96 12.70 8.18
CA PHE A 54 4.45 13.27 6.92
C PHE A 54 5.31 12.28 6.13
N ARG A 55 6.18 11.52 6.82
CA ARG A 55 6.93 10.43 6.19
C ARG A 55 6.03 9.33 5.65
N LYS A 56 4.98 8.95 6.37
CA LYS A 56 4.01 7.95 5.93
C LYS A 56 3.23 8.40 4.69
N GLU A 57 2.80 9.66 4.62
CA GLU A 57 2.15 10.21 3.43
C GLU A 57 3.08 10.23 2.22
N ILE A 58 4.36 10.58 2.43
CA ILE A 58 5.38 10.52 1.37
C ILE A 58 5.64 9.07 0.92
N GLU A 59 5.76 8.13 1.85
CA GLU A 59 5.96 6.71 1.55
C GLU A 59 4.77 6.13 0.79
N LEU A 60 3.54 6.47 1.21
CA LEU A 60 2.32 6.02 0.55
C LEU A 60 2.17 6.64 -0.85
N ALA A 61 2.37 7.95 -0.98
CA ALA A 61 2.35 8.63 -2.27
C ALA A 61 3.43 8.06 -3.22
N LYS A 62 4.63 7.80 -2.69
CA LYS A 62 5.70 7.16 -3.46
C LYS A 62 5.31 5.74 -3.89
N ALA A 63 4.73 4.95 -3.00
CA ALA A 63 4.27 3.60 -3.31
C ALA A 63 3.19 3.60 -4.39
N GLU A 64 2.25 4.56 -4.34
CA GLU A 64 1.20 4.68 -5.34
C GLU A 64 1.72 5.15 -6.70
N ILE A 65 2.65 6.10 -6.73
CA ILE A 65 3.32 6.54 -7.96
C ILE A 65 4.10 5.39 -8.59
N VAL A 66 4.91 4.68 -7.80
CA VAL A 66 5.73 3.55 -8.27
C VAL A 66 4.84 2.40 -8.73
N GLY A 67 3.77 2.10 -7.99
CA GLY A 67 2.77 1.09 -8.36
C GLY A 67 2.09 1.43 -9.68
N GLY A 68 1.56 2.65 -9.79
CA GLY A 68 0.90 3.14 -11.01
C GLY A 68 1.82 3.17 -12.22
N LEU A 69 3.08 3.56 -12.04
CA LEU A 69 4.09 3.54 -13.11
C LEU A 69 4.43 2.11 -13.53
N THR A 70 4.62 1.21 -12.57
CA THR A 70 4.97 -0.19 -12.83
C THR A 70 3.88 -0.87 -13.65
N GLU A 71 2.60 -0.66 -13.32
CA GLU A 71 1.49 -1.23 -14.06
C GLU A 71 1.33 -0.62 -15.46
N LYS A 72 1.54 0.69 -15.64
CA LYS A 72 1.60 1.32 -16.97
C LYS A 72 2.70 0.73 -17.84
N ILE A 73 3.91 0.54 -17.29
CA ILE A 73 5.04 -0.07 -18.00
C ILE A 73 4.72 -1.50 -18.42
N LYS A 74 4.14 -2.31 -17.51
CA LYS A 74 3.70 -3.68 -17.84
C LYS A 74 2.66 -3.68 -18.97
N GLY A 75 1.69 -2.76 -18.93
CA GLY A 75 0.69 -2.62 -20.00
C GLY A 75 1.33 -2.34 -21.36
N ILE A 76 2.26 -1.38 -21.41
CA ILE A 76 3.00 -1.06 -22.64
C ILE A 76 3.81 -2.26 -23.15
N ALA A 77 4.51 -2.97 -22.26
CA ALA A 77 5.31 -4.13 -22.63
C ALA A 77 4.47 -5.25 -23.28
N ILE A 78 3.28 -5.50 -22.74
CA ILE A 78 2.39 -6.53 -23.28
C ILE A 78 1.84 -6.11 -24.65
N ILE A 79 1.42 -4.86 -24.82
CA ILE A 79 0.95 -4.33 -26.11
C ILE A 79 2.06 -4.38 -27.16
N ALA A 80 3.27 -3.96 -26.81
CA ALA A 80 4.42 -4.01 -27.70
C ALA A 80 4.70 -5.45 -28.16
N THR A 81 4.67 -6.40 -27.23
CA THR A 81 4.89 -7.83 -27.51
C THR A 81 3.81 -8.38 -28.45
N ALA A 82 2.54 -8.10 -28.18
CA ALA A 82 1.43 -8.49 -29.06
C ALA A 82 1.58 -7.88 -30.47
N GLY A 83 2.02 -6.62 -30.56
CA GLY A 83 2.31 -5.95 -31.83
C GLY A 83 3.42 -6.64 -32.62
N VAL A 84 4.50 -7.07 -31.97
CA VAL A 84 5.60 -7.82 -32.62
C VAL A 84 5.10 -9.15 -33.18
N PHE A 85 4.32 -9.92 -32.41
CA PHE A 85 3.71 -11.16 -32.90
C PHE A 85 2.77 -10.92 -34.08
N GLY A 86 1.94 -9.87 -34.00
CA GLY A 86 1.05 -9.48 -35.10
C GLY A 86 1.81 -9.07 -36.37
N LEU A 87 2.93 -8.35 -36.23
CA LEU A 87 3.77 -7.96 -37.36
C LEU A 87 4.39 -9.18 -38.04
N PHE A 88 4.96 -10.11 -37.29
CA PHE A 88 5.50 -11.34 -37.87
C PHE A 88 4.41 -12.21 -38.49
N ALA A 89 3.24 -12.32 -37.85
CA ALA A 89 2.10 -13.04 -38.42
C ALA A 89 1.71 -12.48 -39.79
N LEU A 90 1.67 -11.15 -39.92
CA LEU A 90 1.37 -10.49 -41.18
C LEU A 90 2.43 -10.79 -42.24
N ILE A 91 3.72 -10.76 -41.89
CA ILE A 91 4.81 -11.12 -42.82
C ILE A 91 4.62 -12.54 -43.33
N PHE A 92 4.40 -13.52 -42.45
CA PHE A 92 4.20 -14.91 -42.86
C PHE A 92 2.92 -15.11 -43.68
N LEU A 93 1.85 -14.36 -43.41
CA LEU A 93 0.65 -14.39 -44.23
C LEU A 93 0.92 -13.88 -45.66
N LEU A 94 1.72 -12.81 -45.80
CA LEU A 94 2.13 -12.31 -47.10
C LEU A 94 3.06 -13.29 -47.84
N LEU A 95 3.96 -13.95 -47.12
CA LEU A 95 4.81 -15.01 -47.69
C LEU A 95 3.98 -16.21 -48.16
N ALA A 96 2.97 -16.62 -47.39
CA ALA A 96 2.05 -17.67 -47.79
C ALA A 96 1.28 -17.31 -49.06
N ILE A 97 0.84 -16.06 -49.19
CA ILE A 97 0.18 -15.58 -50.41
C ILE A 97 1.15 -15.63 -51.59
N ARG A 98 2.37 -15.09 -51.43
CA ARG A 98 3.43 -15.13 -52.44
C ARG A 98 3.69 -16.57 -52.91
N ASP A 99 3.89 -17.50 -51.98
CA ASP A 99 4.16 -18.90 -52.31
C ASP A 99 2.94 -19.64 -52.85
N GLY A 100 1.73 -19.25 -52.46
CA GLY A 100 0.49 -19.87 -52.95
C GLY A 100 0.22 -19.62 -54.44
N PHE A 101 0.75 -18.54 -55.01
CA PHE A 101 0.61 -18.25 -56.44
C PHE A 101 1.64 -18.98 -57.31
N ASP A 102 2.80 -19.34 -56.76
CA ASP A 102 3.97 -19.80 -57.54
C ASP A 102 4.33 -21.27 -57.26
N ASN A 103 4.03 -21.79 -56.07
CA ASN A 103 4.43 -23.12 -55.62
C ASN A 103 3.25 -24.10 -55.48
N PHE A 104 3.31 -25.21 -56.21
CA PHE A 104 2.40 -26.37 -56.04
C PHE A 104 2.73 -27.23 -54.80
N LEU A 105 3.72 -26.81 -54.00
CA LEU A 105 4.29 -27.52 -52.86
C LEU A 105 3.80 -26.97 -51.52
N TRP A 106 3.97 -27.75 -50.45
CA TRP A 106 3.54 -27.47 -49.06
C TRP A 106 4.10 -26.20 -48.40
N ALA A 107 4.90 -25.38 -49.09
CA ALA A 107 5.52 -24.16 -48.55
C ALA A 107 4.47 -23.13 -48.10
N TRP A 108 3.43 -22.88 -48.91
CA TRP A 108 2.36 -21.96 -48.55
C TRP A 108 1.59 -22.42 -47.30
N VAL A 109 1.47 -23.74 -47.09
CA VAL A 109 0.86 -24.32 -45.89
C VAL A 109 1.75 -24.10 -44.67
N ALA A 110 3.07 -24.24 -44.81
CA ALA A 110 4.02 -23.98 -43.72
C ALA A 110 4.02 -22.50 -43.30
N ASP A 111 3.93 -21.58 -44.26
CA ASP A 111 3.83 -20.15 -43.98
C ASP A 111 2.49 -19.80 -43.29
N LEU A 112 1.37 -20.38 -43.75
CA LEU A 112 0.07 -20.24 -43.08
C LEU A 112 0.08 -20.79 -41.66
N ALA A 113 0.68 -21.97 -41.45
CA ALA A 113 0.79 -22.57 -40.12
C ALA A 113 1.62 -21.68 -39.19
N THR A 114 2.74 -21.14 -39.68
CA THR A 114 3.59 -20.23 -38.92
C THR A 114 2.86 -18.93 -38.58
N GLY A 115 2.20 -18.31 -39.55
CA GLY A 115 1.34 -17.15 -39.34
C GLY A 115 0.23 -17.42 -38.32
N GLY A 116 -0.43 -18.57 -38.41
CA GLY A 116 -1.47 -19.02 -37.48
C GLY A 116 -0.95 -19.19 -36.04
N VAL A 117 0.24 -19.78 -35.86
CA VAL A 117 0.88 -19.90 -34.54
C VAL A 117 1.19 -18.52 -33.96
N LEU A 118 1.72 -17.59 -34.76
CA LEU A 118 2.02 -16.23 -34.31
C LEU A 118 0.75 -15.45 -33.92
N ILE A 119 -0.34 -15.60 -34.68
CA ILE A 119 -1.65 -15.05 -34.33
C ILE A 119 -2.12 -15.63 -33.00
N LEU A 120 -2.03 -16.95 -32.82
CA LEU A 120 -2.43 -17.61 -31.59
C LEU A 120 -1.65 -17.08 -30.38
N LEU A 121 -0.32 -16.95 -30.50
CA LEU A 121 0.54 -16.38 -29.45
C LEU A 121 0.17 -14.90 -29.17
N GLY A 122 -0.09 -14.11 -30.22
CA GLY A 122 -0.55 -12.73 -30.08
C GLY A 122 -1.88 -12.63 -29.33
N VAL A 123 -2.86 -13.48 -29.66
CA VAL A 123 -4.15 -13.54 -28.97
C VAL A 123 -3.97 -13.93 -27.50
N ILE A 124 -3.15 -14.95 -27.20
CA ILE A 124 -2.85 -15.34 -25.81
C ILE A 124 -2.23 -14.16 -25.05
N ALA A 125 -1.27 -13.45 -25.65
CA ALA A 125 -0.67 -12.27 -25.03
C ALA A 125 -1.70 -11.19 -24.70
N VAL A 126 -2.62 -10.90 -25.63
CA VAL A 126 -3.72 -9.95 -25.41
C VAL A 126 -4.66 -10.41 -24.29
N LEU A 127 -5.04 -11.69 -24.26
CA LEU A 127 -5.92 -12.24 -23.22
C LEU A 127 -5.25 -12.16 -21.83
N VAL A 128 -3.96 -12.46 -21.74
CA VAL A 128 -3.17 -12.30 -20.52
C VAL A 128 -3.11 -10.82 -20.11
N ALA A 129 -2.94 -9.90 -21.07
CA ALA A 129 -2.99 -8.46 -20.83
C ALA A 129 -4.33 -8.06 -20.20
N ARG A 130 -5.45 -8.46 -20.83
CA ARG A 130 -6.80 -8.13 -20.35
C ARG A 130 -7.03 -8.67 -18.96
N LYS A 131 -6.59 -9.89 -18.65
CA LYS A 131 -6.73 -10.47 -17.31
C LYS A 131 -5.90 -9.72 -16.27
N LYS A 132 -4.67 -9.31 -16.59
CA LYS A 132 -3.81 -8.55 -15.67
C LYS A 132 -4.32 -7.12 -15.46
N LEU A 133 -4.78 -6.46 -16.51
CA LEU A 133 -5.29 -5.09 -16.50
C LEU A 133 -6.73 -4.97 -15.97
N ALA A 134 -7.50 -6.07 -15.91
CA ALA A 134 -8.85 -6.09 -15.34
C ALA A 134 -8.87 -6.06 -13.80
N THR A 135 -7.71 -6.20 -13.15
CA THR A 135 -7.61 -5.98 -11.71
C THR A 135 -7.70 -4.46 -11.48
N PRO A 136 -8.65 -3.95 -10.68
CA PRO A 136 -8.69 -2.54 -10.36
C PRO A 136 -7.38 -2.18 -9.68
N ILE A 137 -6.53 -1.42 -10.39
CA ILE A 137 -5.47 -0.66 -9.73
C ILE A 137 -6.25 0.38 -8.96
N ASP A 138 -6.38 0.21 -7.65
CA ASP A 138 -7.14 1.11 -6.80
C ASP A 138 -6.26 2.33 -6.52
N PRO A 139 -6.41 3.46 -7.25
CA PRO A 139 -5.54 4.60 -7.05
C PRO A 139 -6.31 5.49 -6.08
N GLU A 140 -5.95 5.45 -4.79
CA GLU A 140 -6.54 6.35 -3.81
C GLU A 140 -6.47 7.82 -4.27
N LEU A 141 -5.42 8.19 -5.01
CA LEU A 141 -5.26 9.50 -5.65
C LEU A 141 -6.35 9.78 -6.69
N THR A 142 -6.68 8.80 -7.54
CA THR A 142 -7.72 9.00 -8.57
C THR A 142 -9.10 9.09 -7.94
N LYS A 143 -9.37 8.35 -6.85
CA LYS A 143 -10.65 8.47 -6.13
C LYS A 143 -10.80 9.81 -5.42
N LYS A 144 -9.74 10.38 -4.83
CA LYS A 144 -9.78 11.71 -4.19
C LYS A 144 -10.03 12.81 -5.22
N THR A 145 -9.24 12.87 -6.30
CA THR A 145 -9.41 13.89 -7.34
C THR A 145 -10.78 13.78 -8.02
N LEU A 146 -11.25 12.57 -8.33
CA LEU A 146 -12.58 12.39 -8.89
C LEU A 146 -13.71 12.77 -7.92
N LYS A 147 -13.55 12.52 -6.60
CA LYS A 147 -14.52 12.98 -5.60
C LYS A 147 -14.55 14.51 -5.51
N GLU A 148 -13.38 15.14 -5.49
CA GLU A 148 -13.26 16.60 -5.45
C GLU A 148 -13.89 17.25 -6.69
N ASP A 149 -13.66 16.69 -7.88
CA ASP A 149 -14.26 17.18 -9.13
C ASP A 149 -15.79 17.01 -9.16
N VAL A 150 -16.29 15.87 -8.68
CA VAL A 150 -17.75 15.59 -8.59
C VAL A 150 -18.41 16.48 -7.54
N ASP A 151 -17.78 16.70 -6.40
CA ASP A 151 -18.28 17.56 -5.33
C ASP A 151 -18.26 19.03 -5.76
N PHE A 152 -17.22 19.46 -6.50
CA PHE A 152 -17.15 20.77 -7.12
C PHE A 152 -18.28 20.97 -8.15
N ALA A 153 -18.50 20.01 -9.04
CA ALA A 153 -19.60 20.04 -10.02
C ALA A 153 -20.98 20.07 -9.34
N LYS A 154 -21.19 19.28 -8.28
CA LYS A 154 -22.42 19.32 -7.45
C LYS A 154 -22.63 20.68 -6.77
N SER A 155 -21.55 21.36 -6.38
CA SER A 155 -21.62 22.67 -5.75
C SER A 155 -22.01 23.79 -6.72
N LEU A 156 -21.62 23.67 -8.00
CA LEU A 156 -22.01 24.60 -9.06
C LEU A 156 -23.50 24.47 -9.40
N GLY A 157 -24.01 23.25 -9.52
CA GLY A 157 -25.44 23.00 -9.79
C GLY A 157 -26.38 23.32 -8.62
N ARG A 158 -25.86 23.66 -7.43
CA ARG A 158 -26.66 24.08 -6.26
C ARG A 158 -26.74 25.59 -6.08
N ARG A 159 -25.97 26.35 -6.87
CA ARG A 159 -25.82 27.82 -6.75
C ARG A 159 -26.44 28.60 -7.92
N SER A 160 -26.95 27.92 -8.95
CA SER A 160 -27.74 28.48 -10.06
C SER A 160 -29.21 28.06 -9.93
#